data_AF-A0A2N2MFS3-F1
#
_entry.id   AF-A0A2N2MFS3-F1
#
_cell.length_a   1.000
_cell.length_b   1.000
_cell.length_c   1.000
_cell.angle_alpha   90.00
_cell.angle_beta   90.00
_cell.angle_gamma   90.00
#
_symmetry.space_group_name_H-M   'P 1'
#
loop_
_entity.id
_entity.type
_entity.pdbx_description
1 polymer ?
#
loop_
_entity_poly.entity_id
_entity_poly.type
_entity_poly.pdbx_seq_one_letter_code
_entity_poly.pdbx_strand_id
1 'polypeptide(L)'
;MQNFFTRYKFIIILLLTLIVGQAVSFAASPASWQGFVKVLGRILSMIAFWGPIIAAISSLFVWIVMHLLGFKSLEAIREESVEQNNPAPAIVFVGTLIASVLFLMLVIKP
;
A
#
# COMPACT_ATOMS: atom_id res chain seq x y z
N MET A 1 -4.59 -11.36 -31.82
CA MET A 1 -3.65 -10.51 -31.03
C MET A 1 -4.31 -9.29 -30.40
N GLN A 2 -5.25 -8.58 -31.06
CA GLN A 2 -5.94 -7.41 -30.46
C GLN A 2 -6.67 -7.71 -29.14
N ASN A 3 -7.40 -8.83 -29.01
CA ASN A 3 -8.13 -9.17 -27.79
C ASN A 3 -7.24 -9.43 -26.55
N PHE A 4 -5.98 -9.81 -26.75
CA PHE A 4 -5.04 -10.03 -25.64
C PHE A 4 -4.57 -8.70 -25.03
N PHE A 5 -4.22 -7.73 -25.88
CA PHE A 5 -3.79 -6.41 -25.44
C PHE A 5 -4.92 -5.65 -24.73
N THR A 6 -6.16 -5.75 -25.19
CA THR A 6 -7.29 -5.07 -24.53
C THR A 6 -7.57 -5.64 -23.13
N ARG A 7 -7.45 -6.97 -22.96
CA ARG A 7 -7.69 -7.65 -21.68
C ARG A 7 -6.61 -7.35 -20.63
N TYR A 8 -5.36 -7.22 -21.05
CA TYR A 8 -4.22 -7.03 -20.16
C TYR A 8 -3.59 -5.63 -20.24
N LYS A 9 -4.25 -4.67 -20.89
CA LYS A 9 -3.73 -3.32 -21.14
C LYS A 9 -3.12 -2.68 -19.90
N PHE A 10 -3.82 -2.72 -18.78
CA PHE A 10 -3.36 -2.15 -17.51
C PHE A 10 -2.10 -2.84 -16.98
N ILE A 11 -2.06 -4.18 -17.00
CA ILE A 11 -0.90 -4.95 -16.55
C ILE A 11 0.30 -4.65 -17.45
N ILE A 12 0.10 -4.59 -18.76
CA ILE A 12 1.15 -4.27 -19.72
C ILE A 12 1.70 -2.87 -19.49
N ILE A 13 0.83 -1.86 -19.30
CA ILE A 13 1.25 -0.49 -18.99
C ILE A 13 2.03 -0.44 -17.68
N LEU A 14 1.56 -1.13 -16.63
CA LEU A 14 2.24 -1.20 -15.34
C LEU A 14 3.64 -1.81 -15.49
N LEU A 15 3.75 -2.94 -16.18
CA LEU A 15 5.02 -3.61 -16.43
C LEU A 15 5.98 -2.73 -17.25
N LEU A 16 5.49 -2.08 -18.30
CA LEU A 16 6.30 -1.16 -19.09
C LEU A 16 6.82 0.01 -18.24
N THR A 17 5.96 0.59 -17.40
CA THR A 17 6.33 1.69 -16.50
C THR A 17 7.40 1.25 -15.52
N LEU A 18 7.26 0.05 -14.93
CA LEU A 18 8.25 -0.53 -14.03
C LEU A 18 9.59 -0.75 -14.74
N ILE A 19 9.58 -1.37 -15.92
CA ILE A 19 10.80 -1.66 -16.69
C ILE A 19 11.52 -0.36 -17.07
N VAL A 20 10.79 0.63 -17.59
CA VAL A 20 11.36 1.94 -17.95
C VAL A 20 11.93 2.64 -16.72
N GLY A 21 11.21 2.63 -15.59
CA GLY A 21 11.69 3.19 -14.34
C GLY A 21 12.99 2.52 -13.85
N GLN A 22 13.10 1.20 -13.97
CA GLN A 22 14.34 0.47 -13.63
C GLN A 22 15.49 0.83 -14.57
N ALA A 23 15.23 0.92 -15.88
CA ALA A 23 16.23 1.31 -16.87
C ALA A 23 16.75 2.74 -16.64
N VAL A 24 15.85 3.68 -16.35
CA VAL A 24 16.20 5.06 -16.00
C VAL A 24 17.00 5.12 -14.71
N SER A 25 16.60 4.37 -13.67
CA SER A 25 17.30 4.31 -12.39
C SER A 25 18.73 3.76 -12.55
N PHE A 26 18.89 2.68 -13.32
CA PHE A 26 20.21 2.13 -13.64
C PHE A 26 21.07 3.12 -14.44
N ALA A 27 20.50 3.81 -15.44
CA ALA A 27 21.23 4.80 -16.23
C ALA A 27 21.64 6.05 -15.39
N ALA A 28 20.82 6.46 -14.42
CA ALA A 28 21.08 7.61 -13.58
C ALA A 28 22.12 7.33 -12.47
N SER A 29 22.06 6.16 -11.84
CA SER A 29 23.02 5.74 -10.81
C SER A 29 23.18 4.21 -10.76
N PRO A 30 24.11 3.64 -11.54
CA PRO A 30 24.33 2.19 -11.57
C PRO A 30 24.76 1.63 -10.21
N ALA A 31 25.58 2.37 -9.47
CA ALA A 31 26.11 1.94 -8.17
C ALA A 31 25.00 1.83 -7.11
N SER A 32 24.12 2.83 -7.03
CA SER A 32 22.96 2.80 -6.12
C SER A 32 21.98 1.69 -6.51
N TRP A 33 21.72 1.51 -7.81
CA TRP A 33 20.83 0.46 -8.30
C TRP A 33 21.35 -0.94 -7.94
N GLN A 34 22.63 -1.22 -8.19
CA GLN A 34 23.25 -2.50 -7.82
C GLN A 34 23.25 -2.72 -6.30
N GLY A 35 23.48 -1.66 -5.51
CA GLY A 35 23.37 -1.71 -4.06
C GLY A 35 21.97 -2.13 -3.61
N PHE A 36 20.93 -1.51 -4.16
CA PHE A 36 19.54 -1.84 -3.88
C PHE A 36 19.19 -3.28 -4.26
N VAL A 37 19.59 -3.74 -5.46
CA VAL A 37 19.29 -5.12 -5.92
C VAL A 37 19.92 -6.18 -5.01
N LYS A 38 21.10 -5.91 -4.44
CA LYS A 38 21.75 -6.84 -3.49
C LYS A 38 20.94 -7.04 -2.21
N VAL A 39 20.23 -6.01 -1.74
CA VAL A 39 19.40 -6.08 -0.53
C VAL A 39 17.92 -6.35 -0.82
N LEU A 40 17.51 -6.34 -2.09
CA LEU A 40 16.11 -6.53 -2.51
C LEU A 40 15.49 -7.81 -1.94
N GLY A 41 16.22 -8.93 -1.95
CA GLY A 41 15.73 -10.19 -1.38
C GLY A 41 15.42 -10.08 0.11
N ARG A 42 16.26 -9.38 0.88
CA ARG A 42 16.01 -9.12 2.30
C ARG A 42 14.80 -8.22 2.50
N ILE A 43 14.68 -7.14 1.72
CA ILE A 43 13.53 -6.23 1.75
C ILE A 43 12.23 -6.99 1.46
N LEU A 44 12.21 -7.83 0.42
CA LEU A 44 11.04 -8.65 0.07
C LEU A 44 10.67 -9.63 1.17
N SER A 45 11.65 -10.29 1.80
CA SER A 45 11.40 -11.17 2.96
C SER A 45 10.81 -10.40 4.15
N MET A 46 11.30 -9.18 4.42
CA MET A 46 10.75 -8.34 5.48
C MET A 46 9.31 -7.91 5.16
N ILE A 47 9.00 -7.55 3.92
CA ILE A 47 7.63 -7.24 3.49
C ILE A 47 6.74 -8.48 3.59
N ALA A 48 7.19 -9.63 3.14
CA ALA A 48 6.42 -10.87 3.18
C ALA A 48 6.10 -11.32 4.62
N PHE A 49 7.00 -11.07 5.56
CA PHE A 49 6.78 -11.37 6.98
C PHE A 49 5.95 -10.30 7.70
N TRP A 50 6.37 -9.03 7.63
CA TRP A 50 5.75 -7.95 8.39
C TRP A 50 4.48 -7.39 7.75
N GLY A 51 4.37 -7.41 6.42
CA GLY A 51 3.21 -6.91 5.70
C GLY A 51 1.89 -7.52 6.16
N PRO A 52 1.75 -8.86 6.21
CA PRO A 52 0.54 -9.50 6.72
C PRO A 52 0.24 -9.16 8.19
N ILE A 53 1.26 -9.11 9.05
CA ILE A 53 1.11 -8.78 10.47
C ILE A 53 0.56 -7.36 10.62
N ILE A 54 1.16 -6.41 9.91
CA ILE A 54 0.75 -5.00 9.95
C ILE A 54 -0.65 -4.84 9.38
N ALA A 55 -0.98 -5.51 8.28
CA ALA A 55 -2.32 -5.49 7.70
C ALA A 55 -3.37 -6.03 8.68
N ALA A 56 -3.09 -7.14 9.37
CA ALA A 56 -3.98 -7.71 10.36
C ALA A 56 -4.20 -6.77 11.56
N ILE A 57 -3.12 -6.25 12.14
CA ILE A 57 -3.18 -5.32 13.28
C ILE A 57 -3.91 -4.03 12.89
N SER A 58 -3.57 -3.45 11.74
CA SER A 58 -4.19 -2.22 11.24
C SER A 58 -5.70 -2.42 10.98
N SER A 59 -6.08 -3.56 10.39
CA SER A 59 -7.49 -3.91 10.19
C SER A 59 -8.24 -4.06 11.51
N LEU A 60 -7.61 -4.66 12.51
CA LEU A 60 -8.17 -4.79 13.85
C LEU A 60 -8.37 -3.41 14.51
N PHE A 61 -7.38 -2.52 14.42
CA PHE A 61 -7.50 -1.15 14.94
C PHE A 61 -8.63 -0.37 14.28
N VAL A 62 -8.71 -0.41 12.94
CA VAL A 62 -9.83 0.22 12.22
C VAL A 62 -11.14 -0.37 12.71
N TRP A 63 -11.27 -1.70 12.76
CA TRP A 63 -12.50 -2.35 13.22
C TRP A 63 -12.91 -1.94 14.64
N ILE A 64 -11.95 -1.88 15.59
CA ILE A 64 -12.17 -1.44 16.98
C ILE A 64 -12.64 0.01 17.00
N VAL A 65 -11.91 0.92 16.34
CA VAL A 65 -12.23 2.36 16.35
C VAL A 65 -13.59 2.60 15.69
N MET A 66 -13.89 1.93 14.59
CA MET A 66 -15.20 2.02 13.95
C MET A 66 -16.33 1.58 14.90
N HIS A 67 -16.14 0.49 15.66
CA HIS A 67 -17.11 0.05 16.68
C HIS A 67 -17.25 1.06 17.82
N LEU A 68 -16.15 1.63 18.30
CA LEU A 68 -16.17 2.64 19.37
C LEU A 68 -16.88 3.94 18.94
N LEU A 69 -16.76 4.30 17.65
CA LEU A 69 -17.49 5.41 17.05
C LEU A 69 -18.96 5.09 16.77
N GLY A 70 -19.42 3.86 17.04
CA GLY A 70 -20.82 3.45 16.89
C GLY A 70 -21.20 2.90 15.51
N PHE A 71 -20.24 2.78 14.59
CA PHE A 71 -20.49 2.25 13.25
C PHE A 71 -20.62 0.72 13.28
N LYS A 72 -21.77 0.21 12.82
CA LYS A 72 -22.07 -1.24 12.81
C LYS A 72 -21.77 -1.91 11.47
N SER A 73 -21.58 -1.15 10.41
CA SER A 73 -21.32 -1.67 9.06
C SER A 73 -20.53 -0.65 8.23
N LEU A 74 -19.92 -1.12 7.13
CA LEU A 74 -19.27 -0.24 6.16
C LEU A 74 -20.27 0.68 5.44
N GLU A 75 -21.54 0.29 5.33
CA GLU A 75 -22.57 1.12 4.70
C GLU A 75 -22.91 2.34 5.57
N ALA A 76 -22.99 2.15 6.90
CA ALA A 76 -23.21 3.26 7.83
C ALA A 76 -22.08 4.31 7.75
N ILE A 77 -20.85 3.86 7.48
CA ILE A 77 -19.71 4.76 7.25
C ILE A 77 -19.93 5.59 5.99
N ARG A 78 -20.41 4.96 4.92
CA ARG A 78 -20.64 5.62 3.64
C ARG A 78 -21.73 6.67 3.77
N GLU A 79 -22.87 6.33 4.38
CA GLU A 79 -23.95 7.29 4.65
C GLU A 79 -23.43 8.49 5.45
N GLU A 80 -22.72 8.24 6.55
CA GLU A 80 -22.27 9.34 7.41
C GLU A 80 -21.13 10.18 6.81
N SER A 81 -20.23 9.56 6.04
CA SER A 81 -19.12 10.29 5.39
C SER A 81 -19.58 11.07 4.15
N VAL A 82 -20.59 10.59 3.43
CA VAL A 82 -21.03 11.18 2.14
C VAL A 82 -22.26 12.05 2.31
N GLU A 83 -23.26 11.58 3.05
CA GLU A 83 -24.55 12.29 3.20
C GLU A 83 -24.49 13.29 4.36
N GLN A 84 -23.78 12.95 5.44
CA GLN A 84 -23.61 13.82 6.60
C GLN A 84 -22.25 14.54 6.62
N ASN A 85 -21.38 14.24 5.66
CA ASN A 85 -20.07 14.87 5.48
C ASN A 85 -19.19 14.80 6.74
N ASN A 86 -19.32 13.72 7.53
CA ASN A 86 -18.53 13.49 8.74
C ASN A 86 -17.11 13.01 8.36
N PRO A 87 -16.04 13.76 8.69
CA PRO A 87 -14.69 13.38 8.30
C PRO A 87 -14.07 12.27 9.17
N ALA A 88 -14.71 11.87 10.27
CA ALA A 88 -14.11 10.96 11.25
C ALA A 88 -13.67 9.60 10.65
N PRO A 89 -14.48 8.90 9.82
CA PRO A 89 -14.05 7.62 9.26
C PRO A 89 -12.85 7.73 8.31
N ALA A 90 -12.79 8.82 7.52
CA ALA A 90 -11.67 9.10 6.65
C ALA A 90 -10.37 9.36 7.44
N ILE A 91 -10.46 10.12 8.53
CA ILE A 91 -9.31 10.40 9.42
C ILE A 91 -8.78 9.11 10.03
N VAL A 92 -9.66 8.21 10.51
CA VAL A 92 -9.25 6.92 11.09
C VAL A 92 -8.53 6.05 10.07
N PHE A 93 -9.04 5.98 8.84
CA PHE A 93 -8.43 5.19 7.78
C PHE A 93 -7.07 5.74 7.36
N VAL A 94 -7.00 7.05 7.08
CA VAL A 94 -5.75 7.73 6.68
C VAL A 94 -4.71 7.69 7.79
N GLY A 95 -5.12 7.95 9.04
CA GLY A 95 -4.24 7.88 10.21
C GLY A 95 -3.67 6.49 10.41
N THR A 96 -4.50 5.45 10.25
CA THR A 96 -4.05 4.06 10.30
C THR A 96 -3.05 3.76 9.18
N LEU A 97 -3.36 4.15 7.94
CA LEU A 97 -2.46 3.96 6.80
C LEU A 97 -1.09 4.61 7.03
N ILE A 98 -1.07 5.86 7.50
CA ILE A 98 0.17 6.58 7.82
C ILE A 98 0.95 5.83 8.90
N ALA A 99 0.28 5.42 9.99
CA ALA A 99 0.92 4.64 11.06
C ALA A 99 1.51 3.32 10.54
N SER A 100 0.79 2.59 9.70
CA SER A 100 1.28 1.35 9.07
C SER A 100 2.51 1.59 8.20
N VAL A 101 2.52 2.67 7.40
CA VAL A 101 3.66 3.04 6.55
C VAL A 101 4.87 3.43 7.40
N LEU A 102 4.68 4.25 8.44
CA LEU A 102 5.76 4.63 9.35
C LEU A 102 6.35 3.42 10.08
N PHE A 103 5.50 2.48 10.48
CA PHE A 103 5.97 1.24 11.10
C PHE A 103 6.74 0.36 10.11
N LEU A 104 6.26 0.22 8.86
CA LEU A 104 6.99 -0.46 7.80
C LEU A 104 8.36 0.18 7.56
N MET A 105 8.46 1.51 7.54
CA MET A 105 9.74 2.22 7.39
C MET A 105 10.68 1.98 8.56
N LEU A 106 10.16 1.86 9.79
CA LEU A 106 10.98 1.57 10.97
C LEU A 106 11.53 0.14 10.96
N VAL A 107 10.71 -0.80 10.49
CA VAL A 107 11.03 -2.23 10.52
C VAL A 107 11.83 -2.67 9.30
N ILE A 108 11.55 -2.12 8.12
CA ILE A 108 12.30 -2.37 6.89
C ILE A 108 13.53 -1.44 6.88
N LYS A 109 14.63 -1.92 7.47
CA LYS A 109 15.93 -1.26 7.39
C LYS A 109 16.75 -1.85 6.22
N PRO A 110 17.31 -1.01 5.31
CA PRO A 110 18.18 -1.47 4.24
C PRO A 110 19.41 -2.23 4.78
#